data_AF-A0A842NZL3-F1
#
_entry.id   AF-A0A842NZL3-F1
#
_cell.length_a   1.000
_cell.length_b   1.000
_cell.length_c   1.000
_cell.angle_alpha   90.00
_cell.angle_beta   90.00
_cell.angle_gamma   90.00
#
_symmetry.space_group_name_H-M   'P 1'
#
loop_
_entity.id
_entity.type
_entity.pdbx_description
1 polymer ?
#
loop_
_entity_poly.entity_id
_entity_poly.type
_entity_poly.pdbx_seq_one_letter_code
_entity_poly.pdbx_strand_id
1 'polypeptide(L)' 'MSSRIFKKLQETKKDPHHYFERLTRKFLYKLRVGKYRIIADIKDKEIVILILYIGHRRNIYKKI' A
#
# COMPACT_ATOMS: atom_id res chain seq x y z
N MET A 1 -7.67 -11.76 10.43
CA MET A 1 -6.86 -11.17 9.34
C MET A 1 -7.19 -9.68 9.10
N SER A 2 -8.47 -9.31 9.03
CA SER A 2 -8.97 -8.01 8.55
C SER A 2 -8.55 -6.80 9.40
N SER A 3 -8.49 -6.98 10.73
CA SER A 3 -8.21 -5.88 11.68
C SER A 3 -6.82 -5.24 11.51
N ARG A 4 -5.77 -6.03 11.23
CA ARG A 4 -4.38 -5.51 11.16
C ARG A 4 -4.11 -4.66 9.93
N ILE A 5 -4.67 -5.03 8.78
CA ILE A 5 -4.53 -4.25 7.53
C ILE A 5 -5.26 -2.93 7.66
N PHE A 6 -6.51 -2.97 8.13
CA PHE A 6 -7.30 -1.75 8.31
C PHE A 6 -6.64 -0.80 9.31
N LYS A 7 -6.19 -1.30 10.47
CA LYS A 7 -5.48 -0.48 11.45
C LYS A 7 -4.23 0.18 10.88
N LYS A 8 -3.42 -0.58 10.13
CA LYS A 8 -2.21 -0.03 9.50
C LYS A 8 -2.53 1.04 8.46
N LEU A 9 -3.57 0.86 7.65
CA LEU A 9 -4.02 1.88 6.69
C LEU A 9 -4.54 3.16 7.37
N GLN A 10 -5.14 3.06 8.55
CA GLN A 10 -5.53 4.27 9.30
C GLN A 10 -4.30 5.05 9.78
N GLU A 11 -3.24 4.35 10.22
CA GLU A 11 -1.98 4.99 10.61
C GLU A 11 -1.31 5.73 9.44
N THR A 12 -1.45 5.22 8.21
CA THR A 12 -0.81 5.84 7.04
C THR A 12 -1.45 7.14 6.60
N LYS A 13 -2.65 7.49 7.08
CA LYS A 13 -3.34 8.73 6.68
C LYS A 13 -2.56 10.00 7.05
N LYS A 14 -1.79 9.96 8.15
CA LYS A 14 -1.06 11.13 8.66
C LYS A 14 0.19 11.44 7.83
N ASP A 15 0.89 10.39 7.39
CA ASP A 15 2.11 10.52 6.60
C ASP A 15 2.24 9.29 5.70
N PRO A 16 1.62 9.31 4.50
CA PRO A 16 1.61 8.15 3.61
C PRO A 16 3.02 7.74 3.18
N HIS A 17 3.88 8.71 2.88
CA HIS A 17 5.23 8.49 2.35
C HIS A 17 6.19 7.91 3.38
N HIS A 18 5.94 8.10 4.67
CA HIS A 18 6.68 7.41 5.74
C HIS A 18 6.43 5.89 5.76
N TYR A 19 5.20 5.46 5.47
CA TYR A 19 4.83 4.04 5.56
C TYR A 19 4.94 3.29 4.23
N PHE A 20 4.76 4.01 3.12
CA PHE A 20 4.74 3.44 1.79
C PHE A 20 6.10 3.57 1.11
N GLU A 21 6.62 2.46 0.62
CA GLU A 21 7.86 2.44 -0.17
C GLU A 21 7.52 2.57 -1.66
N ARG A 22 8.18 3.49 -2.37
CA ARG A 22 8.00 3.63 -3.82
C ARG A 22 8.51 2.39 -4.57
N LEU A 23 7.75 1.91 -5.55
CA LEU A 23 8.19 0.86 -6.46
C LEU A 23 9.07 1.48 -7.55
N THR A 24 10.26 0.91 -7.78
CA THR A 24 11.28 1.52 -8.64
C THR A 24 10.87 1.65 -10.11
N ARG A 25 9.93 0.81 -10.58
CA ARG A 25 9.55 0.72 -12.01
C ARG A 25 8.15 1.24 -12.33
N LYS A 26 7.37 1.67 -11.33
CA LYS A 26 6.01 2.18 -11.51
C LYS A 26 5.80 3.37 -10.57
N PHE A 27 4.95 4.34 -10.93
CA PHE A 27 4.49 5.40 -10.02
C PHE A 27 3.52 4.85 -8.96
N LEU A 28 3.87 3.71 -8.39
CA LEU A 28 3.08 2.98 -7.41
C LEU A 28 3.91 2.80 -6.15
N TYR A 29 3.20 2.60 -5.06
CA TYR A 29 3.74 2.45 -3.74
C TYR A 29 3.35 1.10 -3.16
N LYS A 30 4.20 0.54 -2.29
CA LYS A 30 3.92 -0.68 -1.55
C LYS A 30 3.91 -0.40 -0.05
N LEU A 31 2.96 -1.01 0.66
CA LEU A 31 2.94 -1.07 2.11
C LEU A 31 3.03 -2.53 2.56
N ARG A 32 3.95 -2.81 3.49
CA ARG A 32 4.12 -4.15 4.07
C ARG A 32 3.25 -4.30 5.32
N VAL A 33 2.38 -5.31 5.33
CA VAL A 33 1.58 -5.67 6.51
C VAL A 33 1.77 -7.16 6.81
N GLY A 34 2.81 -7.47 7.59
CA GLY A 34 3.17 -8.85 7.92
C GLY A 34 3.45 -9.69 6.67
N LYS A 35 2.60 -10.69 6.40
CA LYS A 35 2.69 -11.57 5.22
C LYS A 35 1.97 -11.00 3.97
N TYR A 36 1.24 -9.90 4.12
CA TYR A 36 0.53 -9.22 3.05
C TYR A 36 1.31 -8.00 2.58
N ARG A 37 1.07 -7.62 1.34
CA ARG A 37 1.46 -6.36 0.75
C ARG A 37 0.22 -5.66 0.23
N ILE A 38 0.27 -4.35 0.25
CA ILE A 38 -0.74 -3.47 -0.31
C ILE A 38 -0.04 -2.63 -1.35
N ILE A 39 -0.64 -2.50 -2.52
CA ILE A 39 -0.11 -1.72 -3.62
C ILE A 39 -1.10 -0.58 -3.84
N ALA A 40 -0.57 0.63 -3.81
CA ALA A 40 -1.37 1.84 -3.86
C ALA A 40 -0.77 2.84 -4.84
N ASP A 41 -1.63 3.71 -5.35
CA ASP A 41 -1.26 4.96 -5.99
C ASP A 41 -1.51 6.09 -4.99
N ILE A 42 -0.48 6.88 -4.69
CA ILE A 42 -0.57 8.01 -3.74
C ILE A 42 -0.58 9.27 -4.57
N LYS A 43 -1.73 9.93 -4.58
CA LYS A 43 -1.98 11.15 -5.34
C LYS A 43 -1.90 12.36 -4.42
N ASP A 44 -0.70 12.92 -4.28
CA ASP A 44 -0.45 14.03 -3.35
C ASP A 44 -1.33 15.26 -3.63
N LYS A 45 -1.58 15.56 -4.91
CA LYS A 45 -2.43 16.71 -5.31
C LYS A 45 -3.90 16.54 -4.92
N GLU A 46 -4.38 15.30 -4.86
CA GLU A 46 -5.77 14.97 -4.54
C GLU A 46 -5.93 14.61 -3.05
N ILE A 47 -4.83 14.44 -2.30
CA ILE A 47 -4.79 13.93 -0.91
C ILE A 47 -5.50 12.56 -0.82
N VAL A 48 -5.27 11.71 -1.84
CA VAL A 48 -5.91 10.39 -1.96
C VAL A 48 -4.85 9.29 -1.99
N ILE A 49 -5.10 8.23 -1.21
CA ILE A 49 -4.40 6.95 -1.32
C ILE A 49 -5.36 5.96 -1.99
N LEU A 50 -5.10 5.62 -3.25
CA LEU A 50 -5.90 4.67 -4.02
C LEU A 50 -5.31 3.26 -3.87
N ILE A 51 -6.02 2.36 -3.19
CA ILE A 51 -5.57 0.97 -3.04
C ILE A 51 -5.93 0.17 -4.29
N LEU A 52 -4.93 -0.30 -5.02
CA LEU A 52 -5.10 -1.08 -6.25
C LEU A 52 -5.18 -2.58 -5.97
N TYR A 53 -4.27 -3.09 -5.12
CA TYR A 53 -4.20 -4.51 -4.81
C TYR A 53 -3.83 -4.77 -3.34
N ILE A 54 -4.49 -5.76 -2.74
CA ILE A 54 -4.12 -6.32 -1.44
C ILE A 54 -3.91 -7.82 -1.62
N GLY A 55 -2.74 -8.33 -1.24
CA GLY A 55 -2.42 -9.73 -1.49
C GLY A 55 -1.28 -10.27 -0.66
N HIS A 56 -1.23 -11.60 -0.54
CA HIS A 56 -0.11 -12.27 0.12
C HIS A 56 1.18 -12.06 -0.68
N ARG A 57 2.32 -12.00 0.02
CA ARG A 57 3.64 -11.67 -0.54
C ARG A 57 4.05 -12.48 -1.78
N ARG A 58 3.54 -13.71 -1.90
CA ARG A 58 3.85 -14.67 -2.98
C ARG A 58 3.08 -14.40 -4.29
N ASN A 59 1.93 -13.73 -4.20
CA ASN A 59 0.98 -13.63 -5.31
C ASN A 59 0.80 -12.21 -5.83
N ILE A 60 1.14 -11.19 -5.02
CA ILE A 60 0.75 -9.80 -5.34
C ILE A 60 1.42 -9.25 -6.61
N TYR A 61 2.65 -9.68 -6.91
CA TYR A 61 3.36 -9.25 -8.13
C TYR A 61 2.95 -10.02 -9.38
N LYS A 62 2.13 -11.06 -9.30
CA LYS A 62 1.61 -11.74 -10.49
C LYS A 62 0.50 -10.95 -11.20
N LYS A 63 -0.03 -9.91 -10.53
CA LYS A 63 -1.17 -9.10 -10.99
C LYS A 63 -0.78 -7.67 -11.36
N ILE A 64 0.50 -7.32 -11.29
CA ILE A 64 1.06 -5.97 -11.50
C ILE A 64 2.16 -6.10 -12.53
#